data_AF-A0AAP2HEA8-F1
#
_entry.id   AF-A0AAP2HEA8-F1
#
_cell.length_a   1.000
_cell.length_b   1.000
_cell.length_c   1.000
_cell.angle_alpha   90.00
_cell.angle_beta   90.00
_cell.angle_gamma   90.00
#
_symmetry.space_group_name_H-M   'P 1'
#
loop_
_entity.id
_entity.type
_entity.pdbx_description
1 polymer ?
#
loop_
_entity_poly.entity_id
_entity_poly.type
_entity_poly.pdbx_seq_one_letter_code
_entity_poly.pdbx_strand_id
1 'polypeptide(L)'
;MDNWNAQFTQMVRGTYPAYWGNWSLSPDITPGAVGILDPVSGSFRLVSQQLNGLTSASTIKTPVSSDWNMMTSSVSRKETKVSLDGSAVDPETGTKITVGTQVDWTMSKSGDMVSQCALDSTTLINNIDTVLNAQYAWLNTQAQQCGMASNRGISQGFGVITNVVYARSGLNVASQADDNTFSLVGSVSGVNELLGQAKGQGSYVSANSTKSTDKHLWPADPGKVAAGTAPIAFSFASFDGNLLLPRWITNIGSYQLVLRNNHGGTYVVKATLAYDCSTGHQTQNTSVSGGLTATFGAIPLDATNIDLNLEFVCIGSNEKKSFHWPNPRGEWITGIRHVDLYGVWPGQTRAVDAEAGINLN
;
A
#
# COMPACT_ATOMS: atom_id res chain seq x y z
N MET A 1 3.65 22.95 -3.25
CA MET A 1 4.07 22.30 -2.00
C MET A 1 3.97 20.82 -2.29
N ASP A 2 5.10 20.13 -2.35
CA ASP A 2 5.15 18.75 -2.82
C ASP A 2 4.48 17.82 -1.81
N ASN A 3 3.54 17.00 -2.28
CA ASN A 3 2.86 16.04 -1.44
C ASN A 3 3.68 14.75 -1.36
N TRP A 4 4.70 14.75 -0.50
CA TRP A 4 5.61 13.61 -0.34
C TRP A 4 4.91 12.32 0.03
N ASN A 5 3.87 12.40 0.87
CA ASN A 5 3.14 11.21 1.29
C ASN A 5 2.34 10.57 0.15
N ALA A 6 1.77 11.38 -0.75
CA ALA A 6 1.09 10.86 -1.94
C ALA A 6 2.06 10.13 -2.86
N GLN A 7 3.22 10.72 -3.15
CA GLN A 7 4.25 10.10 -3.99
C GLN A 7 4.81 8.81 -3.35
N PHE A 8 5.11 8.86 -2.05
CA PHE A 8 5.56 7.70 -1.30
C PHE A 8 4.51 6.59 -1.30
N THR A 9 3.23 6.93 -1.13
CA THR A 9 2.13 5.96 -1.22
C THR A 9 2.09 5.26 -2.57
N GLN A 10 2.33 5.97 -3.68
CA GLN A 10 2.40 5.32 -4.99
C GLN A 10 3.58 4.35 -5.11
N MET A 11 4.74 4.70 -4.55
CA MET A 11 5.89 3.78 -4.48
C MET A 11 5.55 2.53 -3.67
N VAL A 12 4.95 2.70 -2.48
CA VAL A 12 4.52 1.60 -1.62
C VAL A 12 3.55 0.68 -2.36
N ARG A 13 2.58 1.24 -3.09
CA ARG A 13 1.57 0.47 -3.83
C ARG A 13 2.12 -0.31 -5.01
N GLY A 14 3.29 0.05 -5.52
CA GLY A 14 4.00 -0.76 -6.50
C GLY A 14 4.33 -2.17 -5.98
N THR A 15 4.54 -2.30 -4.67
CA THR A 15 4.85 -3.58 -4.00
C THR A 15 3.65 -4.10 -3.18
N TYR A 16 2.94 -3.21 -2.51
CA TYR A 16 1.82 -3.50 -1.60
C TYR A 16 0.58 -2.67 -2.00
N PRO A 17 -0.20 -3.11 -3.00
CA PRO A 17 -1.23 -2.27 -3.63
C PRO A 17 -2.33 -1.74 -2.69
N ALA A 18 -2.59 -2.43 -1.57
CA ALA A 18 -3.58 -2.04 -0.58
C ALA A 18 -3.05 -1.10 0.53
N TYR A 19 -1.78 -0.72 0.47
CA TYR A 19 -1.11 0.03 1.54
C TYR A 19 -1.03 1.54 1.21
N TRP A 20 -0.83 2.29 2.29
CA TRP A 20 -0.58 3.71 2.36
C TRP A 20 0.80 3.95 2.94
N GLY A 21 1.51 4.95 2.44
CA GLY A 21 2.79 5.38 3.01
C GLY A 21 2.59 6.21 4.27
N ASN A 22 3.56 6.14 5.19
CA ASN A 22 3.70 7.06 6.31
C ASN A 22 5.03 7.83 6.19
N TRP A 23 5.06 8.82 5.29
CA TRP A 23 6.28 9.54 4.94
C TRP A 23 7.00 10.15 6.15
N SER A 24 6.23 10.78 7.05
CA SER A 24 6.78 11.46 8.22
C SER A 24 7.13 10.53 9.38
N LEU A 25 6.92 9.22 9.23
CA LEU A 25 7.09 8.23 10.29
C LEU A 25 6.25 8.56 11.53
N SER A 26 5.04 9.10 11.34
CA SER A 26 4.17 9.50 12.45
C SER A 26 3.83 8.30 13.35
N PRO A 27 4.05 8.38 14.67
CA PRO A 27 3.74 7.30 15.60
C PRO A 27 2.23 7.09 15.81
N ASP A 28 1.37 8.01 15.35
CA ASP A 28 -0.08 7.86 15.40
C ASP A 28 -0.60 6.75 14.46
N ILE A 29 0.23 6.31 13.51
CA ILE A 29 -0.08 5.19 12.62
C ILE A 29 0.12 3.88 13.39
N THR A 30 -0.94 3.43 14.05
CA THR A 30 -0.98 2.17 14.81
C THR A 30 -2.22 1.35 14.47
N PRO A 31 -2.16 0.00 14.57
CA PRO A 31 -3.34 -0.83 14.39
C PRO A 31 -4.43 -0.44 15.39
N GLY A 32 -5.62 -0.16 14.88
CA GLY A 32 -6.76 0.31 15.67
C GLY A 32 -6.91 1.82 15.72
N ALA A 33 -5.93 2.60 15.28
CA ALA A 33 -6.10 4.05 15.19
C ALA A 33 -7.24 4.38 14.22
N VAL A 34 -8.13 5.27 14.65
CA VAL A 34 -9.35 5.66 13.95
C VAL A 34 -9.17 7.06 13.43
N GLY A 35 -9.52 7.30 12.17
CA GLY A 35 -9.34 8.61 11.58
C GLY A 35 -9.92 8.76 10.19
N ILE A 36 -9.52 9.82 9.54
CA ILE A 36 -9.89 10.15 8.17
C ILE A 36 -8.65 10.06 7.29
N LEU A 37 -8.75 9.31 6.21
CA LEU A 37 -7.70 9.14 5.23
C LEU A 37 -8.15 9.78 3.91
N ASP A 38 -7.43 10.81 3.48
CA ASP A 38 -7.68 11.45 2.19
C ASP A 38 -7.04 10.62 1.08
N PRO A 39 -7.84 10.13 0.09
CA PRO A 39 -7.31 9.22 -0.90
C PRO A 39 -6.42 9.87 -1.96
N VAL A 40 -6.46 11.20 -2.07
CA VAL A 40 -5.63 11.96 -3.01
C VAL A 40 -4.25 12.20 -2.41
N SER A 41 -4.18 12.62 -1.15
CA SER A 41 -2.93 12.93 -0.47
C SER A 41 -2.29 11.75 0.27
N GLY A 42 -3.08 10.74 0.62
CA GLY A 42 -2.70 9.71 1.58
C GLY A 42 -2.54 10.23 3.01
N SER A 43 -2.92 11.48 3.30
CA SER A 43 -2.80 12.04 4.64
C SER A 43 -3.83 11.42 5.59
N PHE A 44 -3.35 10.88 6.70
CA PHE A 44 -4.18 10.37 7.78
C PHE A 44 -4.35 11.43 8.87
N ARG A 45 -5.60 11.77 9.20
CA ARG A 45 -5.97 12.61 10.32
C ARG A 45 -6.57 11.77 11.42
N LEU A 46 -5.87 11.67 12.54
CA LEU A 46 -6.31 10.95 13.71
C LEU A 46 -7.60 11.55 14.32
N VAL A 47 -8.51 10.68 14.72
CA VAL A 47 -9.74 11.00 15.48
C VAL A 47 -9.72 10.33 16.85
N SER A 48 -9.33 9.05 16.90
CA SER A 48 -9.10 8.31 18.16
C SER A 48 -7.85 7.46 18.03
N GLN A 49 -7.00 7.48 19.06
CA GLN A 49 -5.77 6.68 19.11
C GLN A 49 -6.04 5.18 19.02
N GLN A 50 -7.20 4.71 19.48
CA GLN A 50 -7.51 3.29 19.50
C GLN A 50 -9.00 3.04 19.32
N LEU A 51 -9.30 1.96 18.60
CA LEU A 51 -10.62 1.37 18.50
C LEU A 51 -11.07 0.88 19.87
N ASN A 52 -12.30 1.22 20.26
CA ASN A 52 -12.84 0.82 21.54
C ASN A 52 -12.82 -0.72 21.71
N GLY A 53 -12.34 -1.19 22.85
CA GLY A 53 -12.25 -2.62 23.18
C GLY A 53 -11.19 -3.41 22.41
N LEU A 54 -10.32 -2.78 21.61
CA LEU A 54 -9.19 -3.48 20.99
C LEU A 54 -8.20 -3.90 22.07
N THR A 55 -7.85 -5.17 22.11
CA THR A 55 -6.85 -5.73 23.04
C THR A 55 -5.66 -6.29 22.28
N SER A 56 -4.53 -6.52 22.95
CA SER A 56 -3.37 -7.19 22.33
C SER A 56 -3.71 -8.58 21.79
N ALA A 57 -4.73 -9.27 22.36
CA ALA A 57 -5.23 -10.55 21.86
C ALA A 57 -5.98 -10.43 20.53
N SER A 58 -6.45 -9.23 20.18
CA SER A 58 -7.10 -8.90 18.92
C SER A 58 -6.10 -8.50 17.84
N THR A 59 -4.81 -8.51 18.12
CA THR A 59 -3.74 -8.17 17.17
C THR A 59 -2.76 -9.32 17.01
N ILE A 60 -2.28 -9.52 15.78
CA ILE A 60 -1.19 -10.47 15.49
C ILE A 60 0.04 -9.65 15.12
N LYS A 61 1.12 -9.85 15.88
CA LYS A 61 2.44 -9.29 15.57
C LYS A 61 3.33 -10.39 14.97
N THR A 62 3.86 -10.13 13.78
CA THR A 62 4.75 -11.06 13.07
C THR A 62 6.09 -10.39 12.84
N PRO A 63 7.21 -10.95 13.35
CA PRO A 63 8.54 -10.45 13.04
C PRO A 63 8.83 -10.53 11.54
N VAL A 64 9.49 -9.52 11.01
CA VAL A 64 9.91 -9.46 9.60
C VAL A 64 11.40 -9.19 9.54
N SER A 65 12.13 -9.96 8.73
CA SER A 65 13.58 -9.83 8.60
C SER A 65 14.03 -9.35 7.21
N SER A 66 13.11 -8.88 6.37
CA SER A 66 13.42 -8.31 5.06
C SER A 66 13.86 -6.85 5.16
N ASP A 67 14.64 -6.40 4.20
CA ASP A 67 14.95 -5.01 3.98
C ASP A 67 13.80 -4.31 3.24
N TRP A 68 13.53 -3.06 3.65
CA TRP A 68 12.66 -2.17 2.91
C TRP A 68 13.54 -1.22 2.10
N ASN A 69 13.42 -1.29 0.79
CA ASN A 69 14.26 -0.51 -0.10
C ASN A 69 13.44 -0.04 -1.32
N MET A 70 13.00 1.21 -1.28
CA MET A 70 12.24 1.84 -2.35
C MET A 70 12.93 3.13 -2.79
N MET A 71 13.23 3.23 -4.07
CA MET A 71 13.88 4.39 -4.68
C MET A 71 13.19 4.74 -5.98
N THR A 72 13.04 6.03 -6.27
CA THR A 72 12.67 6.49 -7.62
C THR A 72 13.78 6.12 -8.61
N SER A 73 13.42 5.88 -9.88
CA SER A 73 14.34 5.31 -10.88
C SER A 73 15.58 6.16 -11.20
N SER A 74 15.54 7.47 -10.94
CA SER A 74 16.66 8.41 -11.13
C SER A 74 17.62 8.50 -9.94
N VAL A 75 17.32 7.81 -8.83
CA VAL A 75 18.19 7.80 -7.66
C VAL A 75 19.27 6.74 -7.84
N SER A 76 20.52 7.13 -7.60
CA SER A 76 21.65 6.21 -7.54
C SER A 76 22.28 6.20 -6.16
N ARG A 77 22.77 5.03 -5.73
CA ARG A 77 23.35 4.83 -4.41
C ARG A 77 24.83 4.47 -4.51
N LYS A 78 25.66 5.08 -3.69
CA LYS A 78 27.09 4.81 -3.60
C LYS A 78 27.53 4.70 -2.15
N GLU A 79 28.40 3.74 -1.85
CA GLU A 79 29.06 3.63 -0.55
C GLU A 79 30.55 3.94 -0.68
N THR A 80 31.09 4.69 0.26
CA THR A 80 32.52 5.00 0.32
C THR A 80 33.05 4.87 1.75
N LYS A 81 34.28 4.38 1.88
CA LYS A 81 34.96 4.34 3.18
C LYS A 81 35.47 5.73 3.52
N VAL A 82 35.26 6.15 4.77
CA VAL A 82 35.70 7.45 5.26
C VAL A 82 36.49 7.29 6.55
N SER A 83 37.50 8.13 6.75
CA SER A 83 38.18 8.25 8.04
C SER A 83 37.42 9.21 8.93
N LEU A 84 37.14 8.78 10.15
CA LEU A 84 36.53 9.61 11.18
C LEU A 84 37.61 9.97 12.21
N ASP A 85 37.55 11.17 12.76
CA ASP A 85 38.56 11.73 13.66
C ASP A 85 38.64 11.05 15.05
N GLY A 86 37.84 10.00 15.29
CA GLY A 86 37.78 9.30 16.57
C GLY A 86 37.03 10.06 17.67
N SER A 87 36.38 11.19 17.35
CA SER A 87 35.53 11.93 18.29
C SER A 87 34.15 11.29 18.45
N ALA A 88 33.67 10.60 17.41
CA ALA A 88 32.40 9.89 17.44
C ALA A 88 32.53 8.52 18.12
N VAL A 89 31.51 8.17 18.91
CA VAL A 89 31.37 6.87 19.58
C VAL A 89 30.17 6.16 18.98
N ASP A 90 30.34 4.87 18.67
CA ASP A 90 29.24 4.02 18.25
C ASP A 90 28.31 3.81 19.45
N PRO A 91 27.03 4.24 19.37
CA PRO A 91 26.14 4.23 20.52
C PRO A 91 25.72 2.83 20.97
N GLU A 92 25.86 1.82 20.11
CA GLU A 92 25.51 0.44 20.46
C GLU A 92 26.68 -0.25 21.18
N THR A 93 27.91 -0.04 20.73
CA THR A 93 29.10 -0.72 21.27
C THR A 93 29.89 0.10 22.29
N GLY A 94 29.70 1.43 22.33
CA GLY A 94 30.49 2.35 23.15
C GLY A 94 31.93 2.55 22.65
N THR A 95 32.26 2.09 21.43
CA THR A 95 33.62 2.16 20.88
C THR A 95 33.84 3.41 20.03
N LYS A 96 35.05 3.98 20.07
CA LYS A 96 35.42 5.12 19.23
C LYS A 96 35.50 4.71 17.77
N ILE A 97 34.90 5.51 16.90
CA ILE A 97 34.84 5.26 15.47
C ILE A 97 35.99 6.00 14.78
N THR A 98 36.98 5.25 14.28
CA THR A 98 38.11 5.81 13.49
C THR A 98 37.98 5.53 12.00
N VAL A 99 37.19 4.52 11.62
CA VAL A 99 36.84 4.18 10.24
C VAL A 99 35.33 4.08 10.13
N GLY A 100 34.76 4.82 9.20
CA GLY A 100 33.33 4.85 8.93
C GLY A 100 33.00 4.50 7.48
N THR A 101 31.70 4.45 7.22
CA THR A 101 31.11 4.38 5.89
C THR A 101 30.29 5.64 5.65
N GLN A 102 30.39 6.20 4.45
CA GLN A 102 29.48 7.19 3.93
C GLN A 102 28.62 6.55 2.84
N VAL A 103 27.30 6.67 2.97
CA VAL A 103 26.33 6.24 1.96
C VAL A 103 25.73 7.48 1.35
N ASP A 104 25.86 7.61 0.04
CA ASP A 104 25.33 8.71 -0.76
C ASP A 104 24.15 8.21 -1.60
N TRP A 105 23.05 8.96 -1.57
CA TRP A 105 21.96 8.86 -2.52
C TRP A 105 21.97 10.11 -3.40
N THR A 106 22.34 9.92 -4.67
CA THR A 106 22.32 11.00 -5.66
C THR A 106 20.94 11.04 -6.30
N MET A 107 20.29 12.19 -6.16
CA MET A 107 18.95 12.51 -6.63
C MET A 107 19.08 13.47 -7.81
N SER A 108 18.72 13.01 -9.00
CA SER A 108 18.96 13.74 -10.24
C SER A 108 18.01 14.94 -10.39
N LYS A 109 16.79 14.84 -9.85
CA LYS A 109 15.76 15.88 -9.99
C LYS A 109 14.98 16.12 -8.70
N SER A 110 14.34 17.27 -8.61
CA SER A 110 13.32 17.54 -7.60
C SER A 110 12.20 16.50 -7.71
N GLY A 111 11.74 15.99 -6.57
CA GLY A 111 10.78 14.89 -6.53
C GLY A 111 11.40 13.49 -6.50
N ASP A 112 12.72 13.36 -6.65
CA ASP A 112 13.38 12.06 -6.41
C ASP A 112 13.31 11.70 -4.92
N MET A 113 13.02 10.42 -4.64
CA MET A 113 12.78 9.92 -3.29
C MET A 113 13.52 8.61 -3.02
N VAL A 114 13.94 8.44 -1.77
CA VAL A 114 14.43 7.19 -1.21
C VAL A 114 13.73 6.90 0.12
N SER A 115 13.33 5.65 0.30
CA SER A 115 12.89 5.08 1.57
C SER A 115 13.66 3.78 1.78
N GLN A 116 14.56 3.76 2.76
CA GLN A 116 15.38 2.60 3.06
C GLN A 116 15.40 2.33 4.57
N CYS A 117 14.90 1.17 4.98
CA CYS A 117 14.68 0.84 6.37
C CYS A 117 15.00 -0.62 6.69
N ALA A 118 15.40 -0.85 7.93
CA ALA A 118 15.45 -2.17 8.53
C ALA A 118 14.07 -2.52 9.13
N LEU A 119 13.37 -3.52 8.57
CA LEU A 119 12.08 -3.93 9.11
C LEU A 119 12.22 -4.64 10.46
N ASP A 120 11.23 -4.46 11.31
CA ASP A 120 11.10 -5.17 12.60
C ASP A 120 9.96 -6.18 12.53
N SER A 121 8.76 -5.71 12.18
CA SER A 121 7.55 -6.50 12.30
C SER A 121 6.39 -5.90 11.51
N THR A 122 5.36 -6.71 11.31
CA THR A 122 4.01 -6.25 10.97
C THR A 122 3.09 -6.49 12.14
N THR A 123 2.15 -5.58 12.37
CA THR A 123 1.07 -5.79 13.36
C THR A 123 -0.27 -5.56 12.69
N LEU A 124 -1.14 -6.58 12.71
CA LEU A 124 -2.47 -6.54 12.09
C LEU A 124 -3.58 -6.79 13.12
N ILE A 125 -4.75 -6.19 12.90
CA ILE A 125 -5.97 -6.53 13.62
C ILE A 125 -6.45 -7.89 13.10
N ASN A 126 -6.56 -8.86 14.00
CA ASN A 126 -7.05 -10.19 13.68
C ASN A 126 -8.57 -10.16 13.49
N ASN A 127 -9.10 -10.93 12.53
CA ASN A 127 -10.54 -11.02 12.24
C ASN A 127 -11.21 -9.64 12.06
N ILE A 128 -10.67 -8.83 11.15
CA ILE A 128 -11.07 -7.43 10.90
C ILE A 128 -12.59 -7.29 10.77
N ASP A 129 -13.25 -8.15 9.99
CA ASP A 129 -14.71 -8.13 9.82
C ASP A 129 -15.44 -8.23 11.16
N THR A 130 -15.08 -9.19 12.00
CA THR A 130 -15.72 -9.40 13.31
C THR A 130 -15.47 -8.20 14.23
N VAL A 131 -14.23 -7.72 14.31
CA VAL A 131 -13.84 -6.63 15.20
C VAL A 131 -14.51 -5.32 14.81
N LEU A 132 -14.48 -4.96 13.53
CA LEU A 132 -15.02 -3.68 13.07
C LEU A 132 -16.56 -3.67 13.04
N ASN A 133 -17.20 -4.79 12.69
CA ASN A 133 -18.66 -4.88 12.75
C ASN A 133 -19.19 -4.77 14.18
N ALA A 134 -18.50 -5.39 15.16
CA ALA A 134 -18.87 -5.25 16.58
C ALA A 134 -18.74 -3.81 17.09
N GLN A 135 -17.85 -3.01 16.51
CA GLN A 135 -17.61 -1.62 16.89
C GLN A 135 -18.31 -0.60 15.98
N TYR A 136 -19.13 -1.04 15.02
CA TYR A 136 -19.73 -0.17 14.01
C TYR A 136 -20.53 0.99 14.62
N ALA A 137 -21.35 0.74 15.65
CA ALA A 137 -22.14 1.79 16.30
C ALA A 137 -21.26 2.89 16.95
N TRP A 138 -20.15 2.49 17.58
CA TRP A 138 -19.19 3.43 18.16
C TRP A 138 -18.44 4.18 17.06
N LEU A 139 -17.97 3.49 16.02
CA LEU A 139 -17.32 4.10 14.85
C LEU A 139 -18.23 5.12 14.16
N ASN A 140 -19.52 4.81 14.02
CA ASN A 140 -20.50 5.71 13.43
C ASN A 140 -20.68 6.97 14.27
N THR A 141 -20.66 6.87 15.60
CA THR A 141 -20.64 8.04 16.50
C THR A 141 -19.40 8.90 16.29
N GLN A 142 -18.22 8.29 16.18
CA GLN A 142 -16.97 9.01 15.92
C GLN A 142 -16.98 9.70 14.55
N ALA A 143 -17.50 9.02 13.52
CA ALA A 143 -17.65 9.56 12.18
C ALA A 143 -18.62 10.74 12.14
N GLN A 144 -19.73 10.68 12.89
CA GLN A 144 -20.68 11.80 13.00
C GLN A 144 -20.02 13.07 13.57
N GLN A 145 -19.18 12.92 14.59
CA GLN A 145 -18.49 14.04 15.24
C GLN A 145 -17.53 14.79 14.30
N CYS A 146 -17.05 14.14 13.25
CA CYS A 146 -16.16 14.74 12.25
C CYS A 146 -16.82 14.96 10.88
N GLY A 147 -18.15 14.84 10.78
CA GLY A 147 -18.92 15.07 9.56
C GLY A 147 -18.79 13.98 8.49
N MET A 148 -18.28 12.79 8.87
CA MET A 148 -18.06 11.65 7.98
C MET A 148 -19.15 10.58 8.08
N ALA A 149 -20.30 10.90 8.65
CA ALA A 149 -21.44 10.00 8.68
C ALA A 149 -22.76 10.75 8.46
N SER A 150 -23.74 10.01 7.94
CA SER A 150 -25.09 10.49 7.66
C SER A 150 -26.12 9.42 8.04
N ASN A 151 -27.39 9.64 7.70
CA ASN A 151 -28.44 8.63 7.86
C ASN A 151 -28.17 7.34 7.06
N ARG A 152 -27.27 7.39 6.07
CA ARG A 152 -26.84 6.21 5.30
C ARG A 152 -25.71 5.41 5.96
N GLY A 153 -25.14 5.91 7.07
CA GLY A 153 -24.00 5.32 7.76
C GLY A 153 -22.71 6.12 7.54
N ILE A 154 -21.57 5.44 7.69
CA ILE A 154 -20.23 6.03 7.59
C ILE A 154 -19.86 6.25 6.12
N SER A 155 -19.23 7.38 5.81
CA SER A 155 -18.73 7.71 4.48
C SER A 155 -17.31 7.18 4.27
N GLN A 156 -16.99 6.83 3.02
CA GLN A 156 -15.66 6.40 2.63
C GLN A 156 -14.60 7.46 2.98
N GLY A 157 -13.42 6.98 3.37
CA GLY A 157 -12.32 7.80 3.90
C GLY A 157 -12.30 7.88 5.43
N PHE A 158 -13.43 7.68 6.13
CA PHE A 158 -13.40 7.46 7.58
C PHE A 158 -13.24 5.97 7.89
N GLY A 159 -12.45 5.64 8.89
CA GLY A 159 -12.17 4.25 9.20
C GLY A 159 -11.03 4.01 10.15
N VAL A 160 -10.41 2.83 10.03
CA VAL A 160 -9.47 2.27 11.01
C VAL A 160 -8.22 1.75 10.30
N ILE A 161 -7.05 2.03 10.87
CA ILE A 161 -5.79 1.40 10.47
C ILE A 161 -5.80 -0.06 10.91
N THR A 162 -5.67 -1.00 9.98
CA THR A 162 -5.87 -2.43 10.24
C THR A 162 -4.59 -3.24 10.22
N ASN A 163 -3.55 -2.78 9.52
CA ASN A 163 -2.23 -3.40 9.50
C ASN A 163 -1.17 -2.32 9.41
N VAL A 164 -0.05 -2.49 10.10
CA VAL A 164 1.08 -1.56 10.09
C VAL A 164 2.38 -2.33 9.96
N VAL A 165 3.22 -1.88 9.02
CA VAL A 165 4.61 -2.33 8.87
C VAL A 165 5.50 -1.41 9.70
N TYR A 166 6.31 -2.00 10.57
CA TYR A 166 7.21 -1.30 11.46
C TYR A 166 8.66 -1.50 11.04
N ALA A 167 9.42 -0.41 11.03
CA ALA A 167 10.87 -0.41 10.93
C ALA A 167 11.50 -0.21 12.31
N ARG A 168 12.60 -0.91 12.58
CA ARG A 168 13.44 -0.63 13.75
C ARG A 168 14.33 0.59 13.54
N SER A 169 14.68 0.88 12.29
CA SER A 169 15.56 1.98 11.91
C SER A 169 15.47 2.24 10.40
N GLY A 170 15.84 3.42 9.93
CA GLY A 170 15.84 3.76 8.50
C GLY A 170 15.68 5.24 8.19
N LEU A 171 15.31 5.51 6.94
CA LEU A 171 15.16 6.86 6.40
C LEU A 171 14.07 6.94 5.34
N ASN A 172 13.45 8.11 5.28
CA ASN A 172 12.64 8.64 4.18
C ASN A 172 13.24 9.98 3.78
N VAL A 173 13.73 10.12 2.54
CA VAL A 173 14.34 11.37 2.06
C VAL A 173 13.89 11.68 0.65
N ALA A 174 13.47 12.93 0.43
CA ALA A 174 13.04 13.44 -0.86
C ALA A 174 13.78 14.72 -1.22
N SER A 175 14.16 14.86 -2.49
CA SER A 175 14.82 16.08 -2.97
C SER A 175 13.81 17.18 -3.29
N GLN A 176 14.09 18.39 -2.80
CA GLN A 176 13.36 19.61 -3.18
C GLN A 176 14.10 20.40 -4.29
N ALA A 177 15.18 19.85 -4.83
CA ALA A 177 16.02 20.48 -5.84
C ALA A 177 16.59 19.45 -6.82
N ASP A 178 16.90 19.88 -8.04
CA ASP A 178 17.64 19.06 -9.00
C ASP A 178 19.10 18.87 -8.58
N ASP A 179 19.75 17.80 -9.04
CA ASP A 179 21.15 17.47 -8.77
C ASP A 179 21.53 17.61 -7.28
N ASN A 180 20.86 16.83 -6.44
CA ASN A 180 21.05 16.81 -5.00
C ASN A 180 21.72 15.50 -4.57
N THR A 181 22.43 15.54 -3.46
CA THR A 181 22.99 14.34 -2.82
C THR A 181 22.66 14.40 -1.35
N PHE A 182 21.93 13.40 -0.87
CA PHE A 182 21.77 13.14 0.56
C PHE A 182 22.82 12.10 0.97
N SER A 183 23.45 12.29 2.12
CA SER A 183 24.46 11.37 2.63
C SER A 183 24.29 11.07 4.12
N LEU A 184 24.58 9.81 4.47
CA LEU A 184 24.70 9.35 5.86
C LEU A 184 26.11 8.87 6.12
N VAL A 185 26.69 9.30 7.24
CA VAL A 185 28.02 8.86 7.69
C VAL A 185 27.88 8.22 9.06
N GLY A 186 28.53 7.08 9.28
CA GLY A 186 28.59 6.42 10.59
C GLY A 186 29.58 5.27 10.64
N SER A 187 29.56 4.50 11.73
CA SER A 187 30.29 3.22 11.77
C SER A 187 29.73 2.29 10.69
N VAL A 188 30.57 1.39 10.17
CA VAL A 188 30.13 0.44 9.12
C VAL A 188 28.97 -0.42 9.62
N SER A 189 29.06 -0.94 10.85
CA SER A 189 27.96 -1.69 11.49
C SER A 189 26.71 -0.84 11.65
N GLY A 190 26.83 0.34 12.25
CA GLY A 190 25.70 1.22 12.53
C GLY A 190 24.92 1.59 11.27
N VAL A 191 25.60 1.94 10.19
CA VAL A 191 24.95 2.30 8.92
C VAL A 191 24.35 1.07 8.22
N ASN A 192 25.04 -0.07 8.22
CA ASN A 192 24.51 -1.30 7.61
C ASN A 192 23.24 -1.78 8.34
N GLU A 193 23.22 -1.68 9.67
CA GLU A 193 22.06 -2.03 10.49
C GLU A 193 20.91 -1.04 10.33
N LEU A 194 21.21 0.26 10.20
CA LEU A 194 20.23 1.34 9.91
C LEU A 194 19.49 1.08 8.60
N LEU A 195 20.20 0.58 7.59
CA LEU A 195 19.68 0.36 6.23
C LEU A 195 19.18 -1.07 5.99
N GLY A 196 19.10 -1.90 7.03
CA GLY A 196 18.58 -3.27 6.94
C GLY A 196 19.53 -4.30 6.33
N GLN A 197 20.79 -3.93 6.08
CA GLN A 197 21.84 -4.81 5.55
C GLN A 197 22.48 -5.70 6.63
N ALA A 198 22.23 -5.39 7.90
CA ALA A 198 22.66 -6.17 9.05
C ALA A 198 21.61 -6.15 10.18
N LYS A 199 21.74 -7.06 11.16
CA LYS A 199 20.93 -7.10 12.37
C LYS A 199 21.57 -6.22 13.45
N GLY A 200 20.78 -5.37 14.09
CA GLY A 200 21.22 -4.44 15.13
C GLY A 200 20.29 -3.23 15.20
N GLN A 201 20.59 -2.25 16.05
CA GLN A 201 19.68 -1.12 16.28
C GLN A 201 19.89 0.05 15.32
N GLY A 202 20.99 0.06 14.56
CA GLY A 202 21.25 1.05 13.52
C GLY A 202 21.51 2.45 14.06
N SER A 203 22.56 3.09 13.57
CA SER A 203 22.91 4.44 13.98
C SER A 203 23.71 5.16 12.88
N TYR A 204 23.79 6.48 13.00
CA TYR A 204 24.61 7.32 12.14
C TYR A 204 25.22 8.45 12.96
N VAL A 205 26.32 9.02 12.48
CA VAL A 205 27.05 10.13 13.10
C VAL A 205 26.66 11.47 12.49
N SER A 206 26.40 11.51 11.18
CA SER A 206 25.91 12.73 10.53
C SER A 206 25.06 12.43 9.30
N ALA A 207 24.17 13.37 8.96
CA ALA A 207 23.27 13.31 7.82
C ALA A 207 23.31 14.64 7.07
N ASN A 208 23.85 14.67 5.85
CA ASN A 208 24.10 15.89 5.10
C ASN A 208 23.34 15.89 3.77
N SER A 209 23.04 17.08 3.27
CA SER A 209 22.45 17.27 1.94
C SER A 209 23.20 18.37 1.21
N THR A 210 23.51 18.20 -0.08
CA THR A 210 24.15 19.27 -0.87
C THR A 210 23.18 20.40 -1.21
N LYS A 211 21.88 20.10 -1.29
CA LYS A 211 20.76 21.04 -1.47
C LYS A 211 19.58 20.68 -0.58
N SER A 212 18.48 21.43 -0.69
CA SER A 212 17.29 21.23 0.15
C SER A 212 16.66 19.84 -0.03
N THR A 213 16.36 19.20 1.10
CA THR A 213 15.71 17.88 1.19
C THR A 213 14.64 17.91 2.25
N ASP A 214 13.55 17.19 2.01
CA ASP A 214 12.66 16.74 3.08
C ASP A 214 13.17 15.39 3.60
N LYS A 215 13.40 15.27 4.91
CA LYS A 215 14.01 14.06 5.49
C LYS A 215 13.40 13.67 6.84
N HIS A 216 13.15 12.39 6.99
CA HIS A 216 12.72 11.75 8.23
C HIS A 216 13.63 10.54 8.49
N LEU A 217 14.30 10.55 9.63
CA LEU A 217 15.25 9.53 10.04
C LEU A 217 14.75 8.82 11.30
N TRP A 218 15.03 7.54 11.42
CA TRP A 218 14.80 6.76 12.63
C TRP A 218 16.04 5.93 12.95
N PRO A 219 16.80 6.24 14.01
CA PRO A 219 16.58 7.32 14.99
C PRO A 219 16.64 8.73 14.39
N ALA A 220 15.95 9.67 15.01
CA ALA A 220 15.88 11.05 14.51
C ALA A 220 17.20 11.83 14.72
N ASP A 221 17.94 11.55 15.80
CA ASP A 221 19.18 12.25 16.13
C ASP A 221 20.41 11.42 15.81
N PRO A 222 21.51 12.06 15.37
CA PRO A 222 22.80 11.39 15.21
C PRO A 222 23.35 10.91 16.55
N GLY A 223 24.17 9.85 16.50
CA GLY A 223 24.84 9.27 17.66
C GLY A 223 23.89 8.56 18.62
N LYS A 224 22.68 8.19 18.17
CA LYS A 224 21.70 7.46 18.96
C LYS A 224 21.29 6.17 18.27
N VAL A 225 20.70 5.28 19.05
CA VAL A 225 19.90 4.14 18.60
C VAL A 225 18.42 4.45 18.81
N ALA A 226 17.55 3.81 18.01
CA ALA A 226 16.11 4.01 18.16
C ALA A 226 15.58 3.40 19.46
N ALA A 227 14.76 4.16 20.20
CA ALA A 227 14.13 3.69 21.44
C ALA A 227 12.96 2.71 21.21
N GLY A 228 12.51 2.57 19.95
CA GLY A 228 11.39 1.74 19.56
C GLY A 228 11.29 1.65 18.03
N THR A 229 10.16 1.19 17.53
CA THR A 229 9.93 1.06 16.09
C THR A 229 9.14 2.24 15.52
N ALA A 230 9.38 2.56 14.26
CA ALA A 230 8.62 3.55 13.49
C ALA A 230 7.68 2.86 12.50
N PRO A 231 6.40 3.27 12.42
CA PRO A 231 5.50 2.78 11.38
C PRO A 231 5.86 3.40 10.03
N ILE A 232 6.05 2.59 8.99
CA ILE A 232 6.48 3.07 7.66
C ILE A 232 5.37 3.01 6.61
N ALA A 233 4.47 2.04 6.74
CA ALA A 233 3.38 1.83 5.81
C ALA A 233 2.24 1.12 6.54
N PHE A 234 1.01 1.29 6.06
CA PHE A 234 -0.17 0.75 6.72
C PHE A 234 -1.29 0.43 5.74
N SER A 235 -2.19 -0.47 6.13
CA SER A 235 -3.46 -0.69 5.43
C SER A 235 -4.61 -0.09 6.23
N PHE A 236 -5.67 0.30 5.53
CA PHE A 236 -6.79 1.03 6.10
C PHE A 236 -8.11 0.39 5.68
N ALA A 237 -9.02 0.19 6.63
CA ALA A 237 -10.38 -0.20 6.36
C ALA A 237 -11.31 1.01 6.49
N SER A 238 -12.22 1.17 5.53
CA SER A 238 -13.24 2.22 5.53
C SER A 238 -14.62 1.62 5.37
N PHE A 239 -15.64 2.46 5.15
CA PHE A 239 -17.03 2.03 5.08
C PHE A 239 -17.78 2.75 3.95
N ASP A 240 -18.74 2.06 3.35
CA ASP A 240 -19.77 2.64 2.52
C ASP A 240 -21.13 2.41 3.18
N GLY A 241 -21.58 3.41 3.94
CA GLY A 241 -22.69 3.25 4.86
C GLY A 241 -22.38 2.21 5.94
N ASN A 242 -23.09 1.10 5.94
CA ASN A 242 -22.87 -0.03 6.85
C ASN A 242 -21.91 -1.09 6.28
N LEU A 243 -21.51 -0.97 5.01
CA LEU A 243 -20.66 -1.94 4.34
C LEU A 243 -19.20 -1.67 4.67
N LEU A 244 -18.53 -2.62 5.32
CA LEU A 244 -17.09 -2.56 5.56
C LEU A 244 -16.31 -2.76 4.26
N LEU A 245 -15.38 -1.84 3.96
CA LEU A 245 -14.39 -1.94 2.89
C LEU A 245 -13.00 -2.20 3.52
N PRO A 246 -12.54 -3.46 3.62
CA PRO A 246 -11.43 -3.84 4.50
C PRO A 246 -10.04 -3.39 4.01
N ARG A 247 -9.90 -3.04 2.72
CA ARG A 247 -8.65 -2.65 2.05
C ARG A 247 -8.86 -1.41 1.21
N TRP A 248 -9.31 -0.35 1.86
CA TRP A 248 -9.74 0.86 1.17
C TRP A 248 -8.55 1.71 0.73
N ILE A 249 -8.47 1.99 -0.57
CA ILE A 249 -7.41 2.80 -1.18
C ILE A 249 -7.91 4.04 -1.92
N THR A 250 -9.22 4.11 -2.19
CA THR A 250 -9.86 5.21 -2.93
C THR A 250 -11.38 5.10 -2.79
N ASN A 251 -12.10 6.19 -3.08
CA ASN A 251 -13.55 6.17 -3.16
C ASN A 251 -14.03 5.26 -4.30
N ILE A 252 -14.92 4.32 -3.98
CA ILE A 252 -15.54 3.41 -4.95
C ILE A 252 -17.04 3.66 -4.93
N GLY A 253 -17.63 4.08 -6.06
CA GLY A 253 -19.08 4.23 -6.16
C GLY A 253 -19.80 2.92 -6.51
N SER A 254 -19.16 2.09 -7.33
CA SER A 254 -19.66 0.77 -7.77
C SER A 254 -18.49 -0.03 -8.33
N TYR A 255 -18.61 -1.35 -8.36
CA TYR A 255 -17.68 -2.20 -9.09
C TYR A 255 -17.88 -2.13 -10.61
N GLN A 256 -16.78 -2.35 -11.34
CA GLN A 256 -16.75 -2.50 -12.79
C GLN A 256 -15.89 -3.69 -13.18
N LEU A 257 -16.35 -4.46 -14.17
CA LEU A 257 -15.59 -5.54 -14.79
C LEU A 257 -15.37 -5.20 -16.26
N VAL A 258 -14.12 -5.00 -16.64
CA VAL A 258 -13.73 -4.59 -17.99
C VAL A 258 -13.16 -5.79 -18.75
N LEU A 259 -13.79 -6.12 -19.88
CA LEU A 259 -13.32 -7.11 -20.82
C LEU A 259 -12.45 -6.44 -21.87
N ARG A 260 -11.16 -6.81 -21.95
CA ARG A 260 -10.19 -6.22 -22.88
C ARG A 260 -9.84 -7.20 -23.99
N ASN A 261 -10.40 -6.98 -25.18
CA ASN A 261 -10.09 -7.75 -26.40
C ASN A 261 -9.19 -6.96 -27.37
N ASN A 262 -8.60 -5.87 -26.90
CA ASN A 262 -7.74 -4.98 -27.67
C ASN A 262 -6.26 -5.39 -27.66
N HIS A 263 -5.91 -6.52 -27.04
CA HIS A 263 -4.55 -7.09 -27.01
C HIS A 263 -4.23 -8.00 -28.22
N GLY A 264 -4.79 -7.69 -29.39
CA GLY A 264 -4.62 -8.47 -30.62
C GLY A 264 -5.60 -9.65 -30.77
N GLY A 265 -6.65 -9.70 -29.95
CA GLY A 265 -7.72 -10.68 -30.10
C GLY A 265 -8.61 -10.36 -31.30
N THR A 266 -8.98 -11.38 -32.09
CA THR A 266 -9.86 -11.21 -33.27
C THR A 266 -11.22 -11.90 -33.11
N TYR A 267 -11.42 -12.64 -32.02
CA TYR A 267 -12.70 -13.31 -31.74
C TYR A 267 -13.78 -12.31 -31.33
N VAL A 268 -15.03 -12.65 -31.65
CA VAL A 268 -16.19 -12.09 -30.94
C VAL A 268 -16.42 -12.95 -29.70
N VAL A 269 -16.52 -12.32 -28.53
CA VAL A 269 -16.75 -12.99 -27.25
C VAL A 269 -18.09 -12.54 -26.69
N LYS A 270 -19.00 -13.49 -26.48
CA LYS A 270 -20.23 -13.26 -25.71
C LYS A 270 -19.92 -13.44 -24.23
N ALA A 271 -20.42 -12.55 -23.40
CA ALA A 271 -20.14 -12.56 -21.97
C ALA A 271 -21.42 -12.44 -21.17
N THR A 272 -21.54 -13.28 -20.15
CA THR A 272 -22.63 -13.25 -19.16
C THR A 272 -22.00 -13.11 -17.79
N LEU A 273 -22.39 -12.07 -17.06
CA LEU A 273 -21.99 -11.83 -15.68
C LEU A 273 -23.19 -12.07 -14.77
N ALA A 274 -23.02 -12.92 -13.76
CA ALA A 274 -24.02 -13.14 -12.72
C ALA A 274 -23.43 -12.83 -11.34
N TYR A 275 -24.24 -12.34 -10.40
CA TYR A 275 -23.82 -12.05 -9.04
C TYR A 275 -25.01 -11.92 -8.08
N ASP A 276 -24.76 -12.08 -6.79
CA ASP A 276 -25.72 -11.84 -5.73
C ASP A 276 -25.50 -10.46 -5.10
N CYS A 277 -26.56 -9.79 -4.65
CA CYS A 277 -26.49 -8.52 -3.91
C CYS A 277 -27.75 -8.35 -3.04
N SER A 278 -27.85 -7.26 -2.27
CA SER A 278 -29.02 -6.99 -1.41
C SER A 278 -30.36 -6.94 -2.15
N THR A 279 -30.38 -6.62 -3.45
CA THR A 279 -31.61 -6.63 -4.27
C THR A 279 -31.92 -7.99 -4.91
N GLY A 280 -31.12 -9.02 -4.60
CA GLY A 280 -31.25 -10.38 -5.14
C GLY A 280 -30.29 -10.66 -6.30
N HIS A 281 -30.38 -11.87 -6.85
CA HIS A 281 -29.53 -12.34 -7.94
C HIS A 281 -29.70 -11.49 -9.21
N GLN A 282 -28.59 -11.08 -9.81
CA GLN A 282 -28.54 -10.27 -11.03
C GLN A 282 -27.82 -11.01 -12.15
N THR A 283 -28.21 -10.73 -13.39
CA THR A 283 -27.50 -11.19 -14.58
C THR A 283 -27.39 -10.06 -15.60
N GLN A 284 -26.19 -9.83 -16.11
CA GLN A 284 -25.90 -8.88 -17.17
C GLN A 284 -25.28 -9.62 -18.36
N ASN A 285 -25.56 -9.17 -19.58
CA ASN A 285 -24.99 -9.74 -20.79
C ASN A 285 -24.34 -8.66 -21.65
N THR A 286 -23.23 -8.99 -22.29
CA THR A 286 -22.57 -8.13 -23.28
C THR A 286 -21.85 -8.97 -24.32
N SER A 287 -21.29 -8.31 -25.33
CA SER A 287 -20.39 -8.93 -26.29
C SER A 287 -19.26 -7.98 -26.65
N VAL A 288 -18.05 -8.50 -26.82
CA VAL A 288 -16.88 -7.72 -27.21
C VAL A 288 -16.26 -8.32 -28.47
N SER A 289 -16.13 -7.51 -29.51
CA SER A 289 -15.46 -7.89 -30.75
C SER A 289 -13.95 -7.66 -30.66
N GLY A 290 -13.20 -8.27 -31.57
CA GLY A 290 -11.75 -8.10 -31.65
C GLY A 290 -11.33 -6.63 -31.75
N GLY A 291 -10.28 -6.25 -31.03
CA GLY A 291 -9.79 -4.87 -30.99
C GLY A 291 -10.57 -3.92 -30.06
N LEU A 292 -11.66 -4.38 -29.44
CA LEU A 292 -12.54 -3.55 -28.61
C LEU A 292 -12.47 -3.93 -27.12
N THR A 293 -13.12 -3.10 -26.32
CA THR A 293 -13.36 -3.32 -24.88
C THR A 293 -14.86 -3.27 -24.60
N ALA A 294 -15.31 -4.03 -23.61
CA ALA A 294 -16.68 -3.93 -23.06
C ALA A 294 -16.61 -3.89 -21.54
N THR A 295 -17.61 -3.27 -20.91
CA THR A 295 -17.63 -3.12 -19.45
C THR A 295 -18.98 -3.55 -18.90
N PHE A 296 -18.96 -4.38 -17.86
CA PHE A 296 -20.08 -4.50 -16.93
C PHE A 296 -19.91 -3.42 -15.85
N GLY A 297 -20.83 -2.47 -15.81
CA GLY A 297 -20.78 -1.35 -14.89
C GLY A 297 -21.87 -1.42 -13.82
N ALA A 298 -21.82 -0.48 -12.87
CA ALA A 298 -22.80 -0.33 -11.81
C ALA A 298 -23.07 -1.62 -11.02
N ILE A 299 -22.05 -2.46 -10.86
CA ILE A 299 -22.13 -3.63 -9.98
C ILE A 299 -22.11 -3.09 -8.53
N PRO A 300 -23.13 -3.35 -7.70
CA PRO A 300 -23.19 -2.82 -6.34
C PRO A 300 -21.99 -3.24 -5.47
N LEU A 301 -21.60 -2.42 -4.49
CA LEU A 301 -20.45 -2.72 -3.61
C LEU A 301 -20.69 -3.91 -2.67
N ASP A 302 -21.94 -4.24 -2.41
CA ASP A 302 -22.36 -5.42 -1.64
C ASP A 302 -22.49 -6.68 -2.51
N ALA A 303 -22.08 -6.62 -3.79
CA ALA A 303 -22.11 -7.77 -4.67
C ALA A 303 -21.18 -8.90 -4.17
N THR A 304 -21.65 -10.14 -4.25
CA THR A 304 -20.91 -11.36 -3.92
C THR A 304 -21.14 -12.42 -4.99
N ASN A 305 -20.35 -13.49 -4.95
CA ASN A 305 -20.47 -14.63 -5.88
C ASN A 305 -20.49 -14.19 -7.35
N ILE A 306 -19.53 -13.36 -7.75
CA ILE A 306 -19.46 -12.86 -9.13
C ILE A 306 -18.97 -13.98 -10.04
N ASP A 307 -19.82 -14.42 -10.96
CA ASP A 307 -19.55 -15.42 -11.99
C ASP A 307 -19.53 -14.80 -13.38
N LEU A 308 -18.36 -14.78 -14.03
CA LEU A 308 -18.23 -14.39 -15.42
C LEU A 308 -18.13 -15.65 -16.30
N ASN A 309 -19.03 -15.76 -17.27
CA ASN A 309 -18.98 -16.77 -18.32
C ASN A 309 -18.70 -16.12 -19.66
N LEU A 310 -17.71 -16.62 -20.38
CA LEU A 310 -17.26 -16.14 -21.68
C LEU A 310 -17.44 -17.24 -22.72
N GLU A 311 -17.98 -16.89 -23.88
CA GLU A 311 -18.08 -17.76 -25.05
C GLU A 311 -17.39 -17.11 -26.26
N PHE A 312 -16.28 -17.69 -26.68
CA PHE A 312 -15.58 -17.30 -27.90
C PHE A 312 -16.30 -17.90 -29.10
N VAL A 313 -16.77 -17.06 -30.01
CA VAL A 313 -17.55 -17.48 -31.17
C VAL A 313 -16.64 -18.14 -32.21
N CYS A 314 -16.85 -19.43 -32.46
CA CYS A 314 -16.07 -20.26 -33.38
C CYS A 314 -16.95 -20.81 -34.51
N ILE A 315 -16.33 -21.32 -35.58
CA ILE A 315 -17.05 -22.22 -36.51
C ILE A 315 -17.26 -23.56 -35.80
N GLY A 316 -18.52 -24.01 -35.71
CA GLY A 316 -18.88 -25.22 -34.97
C GLY A 316 -19.21 -24.92 -33.51
N SER A 317 -18.39 -25.41 -32.59
CA SER A 317 -18.62 -25.26 -31.14
C SER A 317 -17.84 -24.08 -30.57
N ASN A 318 -18.53 -23.19 -29.85
CA ASN A 318 -17.89 -22.09 -29.12
C ASN A 318 -16.98 -22.62 -28.01
N GLU A 319 -15.84 -21.97 -27.81
CA GLU A 319 -14.97 -22.23 -26.66
C GLU A 319 -15.43 -21.41 -25.46
N LYS A 320 -15.48 -22.02 -24.27
CA LYS A 320 -15.95 -21.36 -23.05
C LYS A 320 -14.83 -21.16 -22.04
N LYS A 321 -14.86 -20.02 -21.34
CA LYS A 321 -14.00 -19.72 -20.18
C LYS A 321 -14.87 -19.13 -19.07
N SER A 322 -14.49 -19.36 -17.83
CA SER A 322 -15.21 -18.81 -16.68
C SER A 322 -14.27 -18.32 -15.60
N PHE A 323 -14.76 -17.36 -14.82
CA PHE A 323 -14.11 -16.80 -13.64
C PHE A 323 -15.13 -16.68 -12.52
N HIS A 324 -14.66 -16.89 -11.30
CA HIS A 324 -15.48 -16.78 -10.09
C HIS A 324 -14.74 -15.95 -9.05
N TRP A 325 -15.39 -14.89 -8.55
CA TRP A 325 -14.91 -14.08 -7.43
C TRP A 325 -15.95 -14.10 -6.31
N PRO A 326 -15.72 -14.83 -5.21
CA PRO A 326 -16.72 -14.96 -4.16
C PRO A 326 -16.95 -13.63 -3.42
N ASN A 327 -15.89 -12.81 -3.28
CA ASN A 327 -15.95 -11.56 -2.52
C ASN A 327 -15.11 -10.43 -3.15
N PRO A 328 -15.68 -9.61 -4.05
CA PRO A 328 -14.96 -8.51 -4.70
C PRO A 328 -14.50 -7.43 -3.70
N ARG A 329 -15.15 -7.33 -2.53
CA ARG A 329 -14.96 -6.27 -1.53
C ARG A 329 -13.53 -6.10 -1.02
N GLY A 330 -12.78 -7.19 -0.93
CA GLY A 330 -11.38 -7.19 -0.49
C GLY A 330 -10.37 -7.44 -1.62
N GLU A 331 -10.85 -7.62 -2.85
CA GLU A 331 -10.06 -8.07 -4.00
C GLU A 331 -10.02 -7.03 -5.13
N TRP A 332 -11.10 -6.27 -5.32
CA TRP A 332 -11.26 -5.25 -6.35
C TRP A 332 -11.05 -3.87 -5.72
N ILE A 333 -9.87 -3.66 -5.11
CA ILE A 333 -9.57 -2.52 -4.24
C ILE A 333 -9.65 -1.14 -4.94
N THR A 334 -9.54 -1.11 -6.27
CA THR A 334 -9.72 0.10 -7.10
C THR A 334 -11.16 0.31 -7.55
N GLY A 335 -12.05 -0.64 -7.27
CA GLY A 335 -13.38 -0.71 -7.85
C GLY A 335 -13.45 -1.36 -9.22
N ILE A 336 -12.31 -1.68 -9.83
CA ILE A 336 -12.24 -2.15 -11.23
C ILE A 336 -11.44 -3.45 -11.29
N ARG A 337 -11.95 -4.42 -12.05
CA ARG A 337 -11.26 -5.66 -12.40
C ARG A 337 -11.20 -5.81 -13.91
N HIS A 338 -10.15 -6.42 -14.43
CA HIS A 338 -9.97 -6.64 -15.86
C HIS A 338 -9.86 -8.12 -16.20
N VAL A 339 -10.49 -8.49 -17.31
CA VAL A 339 -10.26 -9.78 -17.96
C VAL A 339 -9.72 -9.54 -19.36
N ASP A 340 -8.49 -9.98 -19.57
CA ASP A 340 -7.81 -9.90 -20.85
C ASP A 340 -8.18 -11.08 -21.72
N LEU A 341 -8.66 -10.77 -22.92
CA LEU A 341 -9.11 -11.71 -23.92
C LEU A 341 -8.07 -11.77 -25.04
N TYR A 342 -7.65 -12.98 -25.38
CA TYR A 342 -6.62 -13.26 -26.37
C TYR A 342 -7.09 -14.34 -27.35
N GLY A 343 -6.49 -14.32 -28.54
CA GLY A 343 -6.65 -15.34 -29.57
C GLY A 343 -6.85 -14.72 -30.95
N VAL A 344 -6.14 -15.25 -31.94
CA VAL A 344 -6.34 -14.90 -33.36
C VAL A 344 -7.11 -16.02 -34.00
N TRP A 345 -8.21 -15.70 -34.67
CA TRP A 345 -9.09 -16.67 -35.33
C TRP A 345 -8.46 -17.19 -36.63
N PRO A 346 -8.56 -18.49 -36.95
CA PRO A 346 -9.14 -19.59 -36.16
C PRO A 346 -8.08 -20.34 -35.32
N GLY A 347 -7.63 -19.76 -34.22
CA GLY A 347 -6.58 -20.27 -33.35
C GLY A 347 -7.03 -20.52 -31.91
N GLN A 348 -6.07 -20.69 -31.00
CA GLN A 348 -6.38 -20.90 -29.58
C GLN A 348 -6.89 -19.63 -28.92
N THR A 349 -7.89 -19.76 -28.05
CA THR A 349 -8.41 -18.67 -27.25
C THR A 349 -7.87 -18.73 -25.83
N ARG A 350 -7.74 -17.56 -25.20
CA ARG A 350 -7.32 -17.45 -23.80
C ARG A 350 -8.02 -16.27 -23.15
N ALA A 351 -8.38 -16.44 -21.88
CA ALA A 351 -8.83 -15.37 -21.02
C ALA A 351 -7.99 -15.36 -19.74
N VAL A 352 -7.63 -14.19 -19.24
CA VAL A 352 -6.81 -14.03 -18.03
C VAL A 352 -7.40 -12.92 -17.17
N ASP A 353 -7.61 -13.20 -15.88
CA ASP A 353 -7.85 -12.16 -14.89
C ASP A 353 -6.54 -11.38 -14.69
N ALA A 354 -6.51 -10.12 -15.13
CA ALA A 354 -5.28 -9.33 -15.20
C ALA A 354 -4.69 -9.03 -13.82
N GLU A 355 -5.53 -9.06 -12.80
CA GLU A 355 -5.14 -8.83 -11.41
C GLU A 355 -5.02 -10.14 -10.60
N ALA A 356 -5.08 -11.31 -11.26
CA ALA A 356 -4.82 -12.58 -10.59
C ALA A 356 -3.37 -12.63 -10.07
N GLY A 357 -3.21 -12.93 -8.78
CA GLY A 357 -1.89 -13.06 -8.14
C GLY A 357 -1.30 -11.77 -7.57
N ILE A 358 -2.02 -10.65 -7.61
CA ILE A 358 -1.63 -9.45 -6.86
C ILE A 358 -1.58 -9.76 -5.37
N ASN A 359 -0.44 -9.50 -4.72
CA ASN A 359 -0.33 -9.65 -3.27
C ASN A 359 -1.09 -8.53 -2.56
N LEU A 360 -2.22 -8.87 -1.96
CA LEU A 360 -3.04 -7.95 -1.17
C LEU A 360 -2.80 -8.08 0.35
N ASN A 361 -1.84 -8.92 0.77
CA ASN A 361 -1.48 -9.16 2.16
C ASN A 361 -0.24 -8.37 2.57
#